data_AF-A0A419F4H1-F1
#
_entry.id   AF-A0A419F4H1-F1
#
_cell.length_a   1.000
_cell.length_b   1.000
_cell.length_c   1.000
_cell.angle_alpha   90.00
_cell.angle_beta   90.00
_cell.angle_gamma   90.00
#
_symmetry.space_group_name_H-M   'P 1'
#
loop_
_entity.id
_entity.type
_entity.pdbx_description
1 polymer ?
#
loop_
_entity_poly.entity_id
_entity_poly.type
_entity_poly.pdbx_seq_one_letter_code
_entity_poly.pdbx_strand_id
1 'polypeptide(L)'
;MHADMSSRNQPPLLAPCMVHCLQGTDIRAVLQIVAQVQRNERPRDEAFEEAWRLVTQTNPLPATCGRVCPHPCEVHCNRRDKDAPVSINAVERFLGDWALSHRLAFVITTLIFFMSFFTRRDTFIRAASTTTAVPCWSS
;
A
#
# COMPACT_ATOMS: atom_id res chain seq x y z
N MET A 1 14.45 11.92 37.96
CA MET A 1 15.15 12.32 36.72
C MET A 1 14.11 12.34 35.62
N HIS A 2 13.97 13.49 35.01
CA HIS A 2 12.69 14.05 34.60
C HIS A 2 12.19 13.47 33.27
N ALA A 3 10.92 13.07 33.24
CA ALA A 3 10.19 12.93 31.99
C ALA A 3 9.98 14.34 31.43
N ASP A 4 10.74 14.69 30.40
CA ASP A 4 10.60 15.95 29.68
C ASP A 4 9.30 15.89 28.83
N MET A 5 8.33 16.70 29.25
CA MET A 5 7.04 16.89 28.58
C MET A 5 7.16 17.66 27.24
N SER A 6 8.37 17.94 26.74
CA SER A 6 8.63 18.50 25.39
C SER A 6 8.52 17.49 24.24
N SER A 7 8.51 16.19 24.53
CA SER A 7 8.55 15.11 23.53
C SER A 7 7.28 14.95 22.66
N ARG A 8 6.22 15.71 22.93
CA ARG A 8 4.96 15.64 22.14
C ARG A 8 5.06 16.25 20.74
N ASN A 9 6.11 17.01 20.44
CA ASN A 9 6.34 17.64 19.13
C ASN A 9 7.68 17.27 18.49
N GLN A 10 8.37 16.24 18.98
CA GLN A 10 9.53 15.71 18.28
C GLN A 10 9.01 14.85 17.11
N PRO A 11 9.41 15.13 15.85
CA PRO A 11 9.02 14.26 14.74
C PRO A 11 9.40 12.82 15.14
N PRO A 12 8.49 11.84 14.95
CA PRO A 12 8.68 10.51 15.49
C PRO A 12 10.06 10.03 15.06
N LEU A 13 10.91 9.72 16.04
CA LEU A 13 12.26 9.20 15.77
C LEU A 13 12.09 8.06 14.76
N LEU A 14 12.59 8.28 13.54
CA LEU A 14 12.39 7.32 12.46
C LEU A 14 12.92 5.98 12.93
N ALA A 15 12.17 4.91 12.65
CA ALA A 15 12.63 3.57 12.97
C ALA A 15 13.98 3.33 12.26
N PRO A 16 14.94 2.66 12.89
CA PRO A 16 16.18 2.31 12.18
C PRO A 16 15.90 1.46 10.94
N CYS A 17 14.86 0.60 10.96
CA CYS A 17 14.46 -0.14 9.77
C CYS A 17 14.01 0.76 8.61
N MET A 18 13.36 1.90 8.90
CA MET A 18 12.93 2.88 7.91
C MET A 18 14.12 3.72 7.41
N VAL A 19 15.00 4.15 8.31
CA VAL A 19 16.23 4.88 7.97
C VAL A 19 17.13 4.08 7.02
N HIS A 20 17.23 2.76 7.25
CA HIS A 20 18.06 1.87 6.44
C HIS A 20 17.30 1.21 5.29
N CYS A 21 16.03 1.54 5.06
CA CYS A 21 15.30 1.08 3.89
C CYS A 21 15.63 1.97 2.69
N LEU A 22 16.31 1.41 1.68
CA LEU A 22 16.64 2.12 0.44
C LEU A 22 15.41 2.57 -0.35
N GLN A 23 14.26 1.91 -0.13
CA GLN A 23 12.99 2.24 -0.76
C GLN A 23 12.19 3.27 0.05
N GLY A 24 12.61 3.61 1.28
CA GLY A 24 11.87 4.54 2.14
C GLY A 24 10.51 4.02 2.60
N THR A 25 10.27 2.71 2.56
CA THR A 25 9.00 2.11 2.97
C THR A 25 8.76 2.28 4.47
N ASP A 26 7.51 2.60 4.85
CA ASP A 26 7.10 2.62 6.25
C ASP A 26 6.89 1.19 6.80
N ILE A 27 8.01 0.53 7.06
CA ILE A 27 8.06 -0.84 7.59
C ILE A 27 7.32 -0.95 8.92
N ARG A 28 7.34 0.10 9.77
CA ARG A 28 6.67 0.05 11.07
C ARG A 28 5.15 0.00 10.88
N ALA A 29 4.61 0.85 10.02
CA ALA A 29 3.18 0.86 9.73
C ALA A 29 2.73 -0.45 9.06
N VAL A 30 3.50 -0.98 8.10
CA VAL A 30 3.23 -2.30 7.48
C VAL A 30 3.15 -3.40 8.54
N LEU A 31 4.14 -3.49 9.44
CA LEU A 31 4.16 -4.49 10.50
C LEU A 31 3.00 -4.32 11.50
N GLN A 32 2.63 -3.08 11.83
CA GLN A 32 1.49 -2.79 12.71
C GLN A 32 0.18 -3.29 12.11
N ILE A 33 -0.05 -3.03 10.82
CA ILE A 33 -1.25 -3.49 10.10
C ILE A 33 -1.30 -5.02 10.08
N VAL A 34 -0.20 -5.68 9.73
CA VAL A 34 -0.14 -7.16 9.70
C VAL A 34 -0.36 -7.75 11.10
N ALA A 35 0.17 -7.12 12.15
CA ALA A 35 -0.02 -7.57 13.53
C ALA A 35 -1.46 -7.44 14.04
N GLN A 36 -2.28 -6.54 13.48
CA GLN A 36 -3.70 -6.40 13.83
C GLN A 36 -4.50 -7.67 13.50
N VAL A 37 -4.06 -8.45 12.49
CA VAL A 37 -4.68 -9.74 12.14
C VAL A 37 -4.54 -10.75 13.28
N GLN A 38 -3.37 -10.80 13.94
CA GLN A 38 -3.14 -11.71 15.07
C GLN A 38 -3.97 -11.34 16.30
N ARG A 39 -4.29 -10.06 16.46
CA ARG A 39 -5.11 -9.55 17.57
C ARG A 39 -6.62 -9.59 17.27
N ASN A 40 -7.04 -10.10 16.11
CA ASN A 40 -8.43 -10.09 15.62
C ASN A 40 -9.04 -8.67 15.60
N GLU A 41 -8.22 -7.63 15.47
CA GLU A 41 -8.67 -6.23 15.41
C GLU A 41 -9.19 -5.89 14.01
N ARG A 42 -8.80 -6.67 12.99
CA ARG A 42 -9.16 -6.44 11.59
C ARG A 42 -9.33 -7.75 10.83
N PRO A 43 -10.20 -7.79 9.80
CA PRO A 43 -10.24 -8.90 8.85
C PRO A 43 -8.88 -9.08 8.17
N ARG A 44 -8.51 -10.35 7.97
CA ARG A 44 -7.23 -10.73 7.38
C ARG A 44 -6.99 -10.07 6.02
N ASP A 45 -7.99 -10.16 5.13
CA ASP A 45 -7.85 -9.73 3.74
C ASP A 45 -7.69 -8.20 3.65
N GLU A 46 -8.47 -7.46 4.43
CA GLU A 46 -8.39 -6.00 4.49
C GLU A 46 -7.02 -5.51 5.00
N ALA A 47 -6.50 -6.16 6.05
CA ALA A 47 -5.20 -5.79 6.61
C ALA A 47 -4.06 -6.08 5.62
N PHE A 48 -4.07 -7.23 4.94
CA PHE A 48 -3.02 -7.58 3.98
C PHE A 48 -3.09 -6.71 2.72
N GLU A 49 -4.29 -6.38 2.24
CA GLU A 49 -4.47 -5.47 1.12
C GLU A 49 -3.98 -4.05 1.44
N GLU A 50 -4.28 -3.54 2.63
CA GLU A 50 -3.78 -2.23 3.06
C GLU A 50 -2.26 -2.23 3.24
N ALA A 51 -1.71 -3.27 3.88
CA ALA A 51 -0.26 -3.42 4.03
C ALA A 51 0.43 -3.47 2.66
N TRP A 52 -0.12 -4.22 1.70
CA TRP A 52 0.38 -4.25 0.33
C TRP A 52 0.34 -2.87 -0.32
N ARG A 53 -0.81 -2.17 -0.24
CA ARG A 53 -0.96 -0.81 -0.78
C ARG A 53 0.08 0.14 -0.22
N LEU A 54 0.33 0.09 1.09
CA LEU A 54 1.33 0.94 1.74
C LEU A 54 2.74 0.68 1.20
N VAL A 55 3.13 -0.59 1.02
CA VAL A 55 4.44 -0.91 0.41
C VAL A 55 4.50 -0.38 -1.03
N THR A 56 3.42 -0.53 -1.81
CA THR A 56 3.38 -0.11 -3.22
C THR A 56 3.45 1.40 -3.42
N GLN A 57 3.22 2.20 -2.38
CA GLN A 57 3.37 3.67 -2.46
C GLN A 57 4.82 4.09 -2.68
N THR A 58 5.78 3.30 -2.19
CA THR A 58 7.21 3.61 -2.23
C THR A 58 8.00 2.65 -3.11
N ASN A 59 7.48 1.44 -3.34
CA ASN A 59 8.15 0.40 -4.09
C ASN A 59 7.28 -0.07 -5.27
N PRO A 60 7.70 0.17 -6.54
CA PRO A 60 6.94 -0.27 -7.72
C PRO A 60 7.05 -1.78 -7.97
N LEU A 61 7.96 -2.50 -7.32
CA LEU A 61 8.20 -3.93 -7.51
C LEU A 61 8.26 -4.71 -6.17
N PRO A 62 7.24 -4.62 -5.29
CA PRO A 62 7.39 -5.14 -3.94
C PRO A 62 7.51 -6.66 -3.85
N ALA A 63 6.79 -7.40 -4.69
CA ALA A 63 6.87 -8.86 -4.74
C ALA A 63 8.26 -9.36 -5.17
N THR A 64 8.93 -8.62 -6.07
CA THR A 64 10.30 -8.92 -6.47
C THR A 64 11.29 -8.50 -5.39
N CYS A 65 11.14 -7.29 -4.83
CA CYS A 65 12.00 -6.80 -3.77
C CYS A 65 11.99 -7.70 -2.52
N GLY A 66 10.84 -8.27 -2.14
CA GLY A 66 10.76 -9.26 -1.07
C GLY A 66 11.55 -10.56 -1.32
N ARG A 67 12.10 -10.76 -2.52
CA ARG A 67 12.90 -11.95 -2.88
C ARG A 67 14.39 -11.65 -3.05
N VAL A 68 14.72 -10.42 -3.47
CA VAL A 68 16.10 -10.05 -3.86
C VAL A 68 16.74 -8.99 -2.98
N CYS A 69 15.96 -8.32 -2.11
CA CYS A 69 16.49 -7.29 -1.24
C CYS A 69 17.54 -7.90 -0.27
N PRO A 70 18.63 -7.17 0.05
CA PRO A 70 19.64 -7.63 1.01
C PRO A 70 19.26 -7.35 2.48
N HIS A 71 18.10 -6.74 2.74
CA HIS A 71 17.55 -6.46 4.07
C HIS A 71 18.48 -5.75 5.08
N PRO A 72 19.10 -4.61 4.71
CA PRO A 72 19.86 -3.79 5.67
C PRO A 72 18.99 -3.28 6.84
N CYS A 73 17.67 -3.21 6.63
CA CYS A 73 16.69 -2.86 7.65
C CYS A 73 16.61 -3.86 8.81
N GLU A 74 16.92 -5.15 8.59
CA GLU A 74 16.94 -6.17 9.63
C GLU A 74 18.22 -6.11 10.46
N VAL A 75 19.36 -5.81 9.82
CA VAL A 75 20.69 -5.67 10.46
C VAL A 75 20.69 -4.57 11.55
N HIS A 76 19.95 -3.49 11.30
CA HIS A 76 19.84 -2.34 12.20
C HIS A 76 18.60 -2.39 13.09
N CYS A 77 17.88 -3.52 13.14
CA CYS A 77 16.68 -3.64 13.94
C CYS A 77 17.00 -3.54 15.44
N ASN A 78 16.34 -2.62 16.17
CA ASN A 78 16.48 -2.49 17.64
C ASN A 78 16.18 -3.79 18.42
N ARG A 79 15.44 -4.72 17.81
CA ARG A 79 15.04 -5.97 18.45
C ARG A 79 16.18 -7.00 18.48
N ARG A 80 17.24 -6.79 17.68
CA ARG A 80 18.46 -7.63 17.69
C ARG A 80 19.09 -7.73 19.07
N ASP A 81 19.01 -6.67 19.87
CA ASP A 81 19.62 -6.58 21.20
C ASP A 81 18.69 -7.15 22.29
N LYS A 82 17.47 -7.56 21.93
CA LYS A 82 16.47 -8.14 22.85
C LYS A 82 16.31 -9.64 22.63
N ASP A 83 15.95 -10.03 21.42
CA ASP A 83 15.76 -11.43 21.03
C ASP A 83 16.38 -11.66 19.65
N ALA A 84 15.69 -11.30 18.58
CA ALA A 84 16.14 -11.44 17.21
C ALA A 84 15.60 -10.26 16.37
N PRO A 85 16.29 -9.86 15.29
CA PRO A 85 15.73 -8.90 14.36
C PRO A 85 14.39 -9.40 13.81
N VAL A 86 13.47 -8.47 13.59
CA VAL A 86 12.17 -8.80 12.97
C VAL A 86 12.40 -9.23 11.53
N SER A 87 11.85 -10.37 11.12
CA SER A 87 11.94 -10.90 9.75
C SER A 87 11.05 -10.11 8.77
N ILE A 88 11.49 -8.90 8.41
CA ILE A 88 10.84 -8.00 7.47
C ILE A 88 10.80 -8.61 6.06
N ASN A 89 11.87 -9.29 5.61
CA ASN A 89 11.92 -10.01 4.33
C ASN A 89 10.75 -10.98 4.20
N ALA A 90 10.53 -11.80 5.23
CA ALA A 90 9.51 -12.83 5.21
C ALA A 90 8.10 -12.21 5.09
N VAL A 91 7.88 -11.08 5.77
CA VAL A 91 6.61 -10.33 5.69
C VAL A 91 6.41 -9.72 4.31
N GLU A 92 7.43 -9.04 3.75
CA GLU A 92 7.35 -8.44 2.41
C GLU A 92 7.12 -9.49 1.32
N ARG A 93 7.82 -10.63 1.41
CA ARG A 93 7.63 -11.76 0.51
C ARG A 93 6.22 -12.35 0.63
N PHE A 94 5.74 -12.56 1.86
CA PHE A 94 4.39 -13.04 2.11
C PHE A 94 3.34 -12.10 1.51
N LEU A 95 3.46 -10.79 1.75
CA LEU A 95 2.54 -9.79 1.20
C LEU A 95 2.56 -9.80 -0.33
N GLY A 96 3.73 -9.93 -0.95
CA GLY A 96 3.87 -10.08 -2.40
C GLY A 96 3.16 -11.32 -2.94
N ASP A 97 3.37 -12.48 -2.32
CA ASP A 97 2.74 -13.74 -2.74
C ASP A 97 1.22 -13.70 -2.52
N TRP A 98 0.78 -13.11 -1.41
CA TRP A 98 -0.63 -12.91 -1.12
C TRP A 98 -1.29 -11.98 -2.14
N ALA A 99 -0.66 -10.83 -2.46
CA ALA A 99 -1.18 -9.90 -3.46
C ALA A 99 -1.29 -10.51 -4.86
N LEU A 100 -0.30 -11.32 -5.26
CA LEU A 100 -0.34 -12.06 -6.53
C LEU A 100 -1.48 -13.07 -6.57
N SER A 101 -1.68 -13.84 -5.50
CA SER A 101 -2.79 -14.82 -5.42
C SER A 101 -4.18 -14.17 -5.45
N HIS A 102 -4.31 -12.94 -4.92
CA HIS A 102 -5.56 -12.18 -4.88
C HIS A 102 -5.71 -11.20 -6.06
N ARG A 103 -4.77 -11.21 -7.01
CA ARG A 103 -4.75 -10.36 -8.22
C ARG A 103 -4.92 -8.87 -7.88
N LEU A 104 -4.27 -8.40 -6.82
CA LEU A 104 -4.33 -6.99 -6.43
C LEU A 104 -3.66 -6.10 -7.48
N ALA A 105 -4.35 -5.01 -7.84
CA ALA A 105 -3.83 -4.01 -8.76
C ALA A 105 -2.94 -2.99 -8.02
N PHE A 106 -1.91 -2.49 -8.69
CA PHE A 106 -1.14 -1.36 -8.20
C PHE A 106 -1.96 -0.07 -8.25
N VAL A 107 -1.89 0.73 -7.20
CA VAL A 107 -2.48 2.06 -7.19
C VAL A 107 -1.55 3.00 -7.95
N ILE A 108 -1.60 2.98 -9.29
CA ILE A 108 -0.96 4.03 -10.10
C ILE A 108 -1.89 5.24 -10.05
N THR A 109 -1.66 6.11 -9.07
CA THR A 109 -2.50 7.28 -8.75
C THR A 109 -2.76 8.21 -9.95
N THR A 110 -1.94 8.19 -11.00
CA THR A 110 -2.08 9.09 -12.16
C THR A 110 -2.83 8.48 -13.36
N LEU A 111 -2.73 7.17 -13.62
CA LEU A 111 -3.27 6.58 -14.86
C LEU A 111 -4.71 6.06 -14.72
N ILE A 112 -5.12 5.63 -13.52
CA ILE A 112 -6.49 5.13 -13.31
C ILE A 112 -7.50 6.28 -13.37
N PHE A 113 -7.12 7.50 -12.98
CA PHE A 113 -7.99 8.67 -13.14
C PHE A 113 -8.21 9.00 -14.62
N PHE A 114 -7.18 8.90 -15.45
CA PHE A 114 -7.27 9.16 -16.89
C PHE A 114 -8.04 8.06 -17.64
N MET A 115 -7.79 6.79 -17.31
CA MET A 115 -8.48 5.65 -17.91
C MET A 115 -9.94 5.54 -17.45
N SER A 116 -10.24 5.77 -16.16
CA SER A 116 -11.63 5.78 -15.66
C SER A 116 -12.42 7.00 -16.15
N PHE A 117 -11.74 8.11 -16.47
CA PHE A 117 -12.36 9.25 -17.16
C PHE A 117 -12.66 8.94 -18.63
N PHE A 118 -11.82 8.15 -19.30
CA PHE A 118 -12.05 7.73 -20.68
C PHE A 118 -13.13 6.63 -20.80
N THR A 119 -13.09 5.58 -19.98
CA THR A 119 -14.05 4.47 -20.07
C THR A 119 -15.47 4.84 -19.62
N ARG A 120 -15.68 5.97 -18.92
CA ARG A 120 -17.03 6.48 -18.59
C ARG A 120 -17.67 7.33 -19.69
N ARG A 121 -16.90 7.79 -20.68
CA ARG A 121 -17.42 8.62 -21.78
C ARG A 121 -18.06 7.79 -22.90
N ASP A 122 -17.67 6.52 -23.03
CA ASP A 122 -18.17 5.63 -24.11
C ASP A 122 -19.56 5.06 -23.82
N THR A 123 -19.95 4.94 -22.55
CA THR A 123 -21.32 4.58 -22.16
C THR A 123 -22.33 5.72 -22.40
N PHE A 124 -21.87 6.97 -22.51
CA PHE A 124 -22.77 8.11 -22.76
C PHE A 124 -23.04 8.33 -24.26
N ILE A 125 -22.08 8.03 -25.14
CA ILE A 125 -22.27 8.18 -26.59
C ILE A 125 -23.21 7.10 -27.16
N ARG A 126 -23.25 5.90 -26.55
CA ARG A 126 -24.07 4.78 -27.06
C ARG A 126 -25.55 4.83 -26.65
N ALA A 127 -25.93 5.75 -25.75
CA ALA A 127 -27.33 5.99 -25.36
C ALA A 127 -28.01 7.07 -26.23
N ALA A 128 -27.27 7.80 -27.07
CA ALA A 128 -27.81 8.88 -27.90
C ALA A 128 -28.25 8.44 -29.31
N SER A 129 -28.10 7.16 -29.68
CA SER A 129 -28.40 6.66 -31.03
C SER A 129 -29.76 5.94 -31.19
N THR A 130 -30.63 5.97 -30.18
CA THR A 130 -31.96 5.34 -30.26
C THR A 130 -33.04 6.20 -29.60
N THR A 131 -33.35 7.35 -30.21
CA THR A 131 -34.73 7.84 -30.19
C THR A 131 -35.10 8.29 -31.59
N THR A 132 -36.01 7.50 -32.14
CA THR A 132 -36.80 7.67 -33.35
C THR A 132 -37.20 9.10 -33.69
N ALA A 133 -37.20 9.35 -35.00
CA ALA A 133 -37.73 10.52 -35.68
C ALA A 133 -39.13 10.94 -35.20
N VAL A 134 -39.30 12.26 -35.02
CA VAL A 134 -40.56 12.95 -35.28
C VAL A 134 -40.22 14.25 -36.01
N PRO A 135 -40.62 14.45 -37.27
CA PRO A 135 -40.48 15.73 -37.96
C PRO A 135 -41.74 16.56 -37.71
N CYS A 136 -41.60 17.82 -37.33
CA CYS A 136 -42.66 18.82 -37.56
C CYS A 136 -42.05 20.21 -37.61
N TRP A 137 -41.53 20.57 -38.79
CA TRP A 137 -41.53 21.95 -39.25
C TRP A 137 -42.94 22.25 -39.75
N SER A 138 -43.67 23.15 -39.08
CA SER A 138 -44.60 24.11 -39.71
C SER A 138 -45.35 24.91 -38.65
N SER A 139 -45.28 26.24 -38.81
CA SER A 139 -46.04 27.32 -38.15
C SER A 139 -45.43 27.91 -36.88
#